data_AF-A0A238DLB4-F1
#
_entry.id   AF-A0A238DLB4-F1
#
_cell.length_a   1.000
_cell.length_b   1.000
_cell.length_c   1.000
_cell.angle_alpha   90.00
_cell.angle_beta   90.00
_cell.angle_gamma   90.00
#
_symmetry.space_group_name_H-M   'P 1'
#
loop_
_entity.id
_entity.type
_entity.pdbx_description
1 polymer ?
#
loop_
_entity_poly.entity_id
_entity_poly.type
_entity_poly.pdbx_seq_one_letter_code
_entity_poly.pdbx_strand_id
1 'polypeptide(L)'
;MQADSPIGQRWALMRDRLDERQRRALAAAEAKVIGRGGTSQVAAATGLARGTIAAGMLELEGTDNEFMAGAQLAPPSATRRPGGGRKPLTHKDPTLVADLLALVEPTTRGDPESPLRWSCKSLRVLAEQLQQQGHAVSHVVVGQLLKAQGFSLQGNAKVIEGNQSPDRNAQFEHINATVSAALARGQPVISVDTKKKELVGQFRNGGKEWSPVGEPAQVKVHDFVDPELGRASPYGVYDIGADQGWVSVGTDHDTATFAVQTIRRWWYAMGKPRYPKARELTITADGGGSNGHRVRLWKLELGRFAQEAGLNIRVCHFPPGTSKWNKIEHRMFSFITMNWRAQPLVSHEVIVNLIAGTKTRSGLTVHAELDTNSYPKGVVVTDAALATIRIEPNKFHGDWNYCIRSG
;
A
#
# COMPACT_ATOMS: atom_id res chain seq x y z
N MET A 1 32.60 1.09 52.49
CA MET A 1 31.73 1.89 51.61
C MET A 1 31.11 2.97 52.49
N GLN A 2 31.53 4.24 52.37
CA GLN A 2 30.97 5.34 53.19
C GLN A 2 29.61 5.76 52.62
N ALA A 3 28.61 4.89 52.77
CA ALA A 3 27.24 5.14 52.32
C ALA A 3 26.60 6.33 53.05
N ASP A 4 27.09 6.67 54.24
CA ASP A 4 26.57 7.76 55.08
C ASP A 4 27.18 9.15 54.80
N SER A 5 28.04 9.28 53.78
CA SER A 5 28.51 10.61 53.37
C SER A 5 27.41 11.39 52.64
N PRO A 6 27.34 12.73 52.77
CA PRO A 6 26.41 13.56 52.01
C PRO A 6 26.52 13.38 50.48
N ILE A 7 27.69 12.96 49.99
CA ILE A 7 27.94 12.62 48.59
C ILE A 7 27.23 11.30 48.22
N GLY A 8 27.38 10.28 49.06
CA GLY A 8 26.73 8.97 48.89
C GLY A 8 25.21 9.07 48.89
N GLN A 9 24.65 9.90 49.78
CA GLN A 9 23.20 10.14 49.84
C GLN A 9 22.66 10.84 48.59
N ARG A 10 23.32 11.92 48.14
CA ARG A 10 22.96 12.61 46.88
C ARG A 10 23.07 11.68 45.67
N TRP A 11 24.10 10.85 45.63
CA TRP A 11 24.30 9.85 44.59
C TRP A 11 23.18 8.81 44.57
N ALA A 12 22.80 8.25 45.73
CA ALA A 12 21.73 7.25 45.82
C ALA A 12 20.38 7.79 45.34
N LEU A 13 20.06 9.05 45.64
CA LEU A 13 18.81 9.69 45.21
C LEU A 13 18.73 9.92 43.70
N MET A 14 19.86 10.22 43.06
CA MET A 14 19.90 10.63 41.65
C MET A 14 20.29 9.52 40.69
N ARG A 15 21.07 8.51 41.13
CA ARG A 15 21.69 7.54 40.20
C ARG A 15 20.66 6.87 39.30
N ASP A 16 19.52 6.43 39.82
CA ASP A 16 18.54 5.66 39.05
C ASP A 16 17.67 6.55 38.13
N ARG A 17 17.77 7.88 38.26
CA ARG A 17 17.08 8.88 37.45
C ARG A 17 17.95 9.50 36.35
N LEU A 18 19.26 9.26 36.39
CA LEU A 18 20.23 9.85 35.49
C LEU A 18 20.78 8.80 34.52
N ASP A 19 21.05 9.20 33.27
CA ASP A 19 21.78 8.38 32.31
C ASP A 19 23.29 8.32 32.64
N GLU A 20 24.05 7.51 31.89
CA GLU A 20 25.48 7.28 32.16
C GLU A 20 26.32 8.58 32.08
N ARG A 21 25.97 9.50 31.18
CA ARG A 21 26.67 10.77 30.99
C ARG A 21 26.34 11.73 32.13
N GLN A 22 25.08 11.84 32.49
CA GLN A 22 24.59 12.70 33.56
C GLN A 22 25.14 12.25 34.93
N ARG A 23 25.19 10.93 35.17
CA ARG A 23 25.85 10.33 36.33
C ARG A 23 27.32 10.74 36.44
N ARG A 24 28.05 10.67 35.33
CA ARG A 24 29.47 11.07 35.27
C ARG A 24 29.65 12.55 35.54
N ALA A 25 28.80 13.40 34.96
CA ALA A 25 28.83 14.86 35.16
C ALA A 25 28.54 15.23 36.62
N LEU A 26 27.54 14.60 37.26
CA LEU A 26 27.22 14.82 38.66
C LEU A 26 28.41 14.47 39.58
N ALA A 27 29.01 13.28 39.38
CA ALA A 27 30.15 12.85 40.17
C ALA A 27 31.38 13.75 39.96
N ALA A 28 31.60 14.24 38.73
CA ALA A 28 32.67 15.17 38.44
C ALA A 28 32.45 16.56 39.07
N ALA A 29 31.20 17.06 39.09
CA ALA A 29 30.87 18.32 39.74
C ALA A 29 31.13 18.25 41.25
N GLU A 30 30.72 17.16 41.92
CA GLU A 30 31.03 16.90 43.32
C GLU A 30 32.53 16.88 43.59
N ALA A 31 33.30 16.17 42.74
CA ALA A 31 34.75 16.09 42.89
C ALA A 31 35.44 17.45 42.71
N LYS A 32 34.94 18.28 41.78
CA LYS A 32 35.46 19.62 41.50
C LYS A 32 35.20 20.58 42.67
N VAL A 33 34.01 20.55 43.26
CA VAL A 33 33.66 21.40 44.41
C VAL A 33 34.50 21.05 45.64
N ILE A 34 34.82 19.78 45.85
CA ILE A 34 35.67 19.32 46.97
C ILE A 34 37.15 19.72 46.79
N GLY A 35 37.61 19.84 45.54
CA GLY A 35 38.99 20.21 45.23
C GLY A 35 39.99 19.08 45.51
N ARG A 36 41.07 19.37 46.26
CA ARG A 36 42.18 18.43 46.45
C ARG A 36 41.70 17.15 47.16
N GLY A 37 41.80 16.02 46.48
CA GLY A 37 41.34 14.70 46.98
C GLY A 37 39.87 14.38 46.69
N GLY A 38 39.11 15.30 46.06
CA GLY A 38 37.70 15.12 45.74
C GLY A 38 37.41 13.90 44.88
N THR A 39 38.26 13.59 43.89
CA THR A 39 38.11 12.38 43.05
C THR A 39 38.16 11.08 43.85
N SER A 40 38.99 11.01 44.89
CA SER A 40 39.11 9.82 45.73
C SER A 40 37.95 9.69 46.71
N GLN A 41 37.47 10.82 47.26
CA GLN A 41 36.30 10.84 48.14
C GLN A 41 35.02 10.47 47.38
N VAL A 42 34.81 11.04 46.20
CA VAL A 42 33.64 10.72 45.36
C VAL A 42 33.69 9.27 44.87
N ALA A 43 34.86 8.75 44.49
CA ALA A 43 35.00 7.33 44.14
C ALA A 43 34.62 6.41 45.30
N ALA A 44 35.06 6.72 46.52
CA ALA A 44 34.74 5.94 47.72
C ALA A 44 33.24 6.01 48.11
N ALA A 45 32.58 7.13 47.85
CA ALA A 45 31.16 7.35 48.15
C ALA A 45 30.21 6.77 47.08
N THR A 46 30.59 6.85 45.80
CA THR A 46 29.71 6.48 44.66
C THR A 46 29.98 5.10 44.08
N GLY A 47 31.16 4.54 44.33
CA GLY A 47 31.64 3.31 43.69
C GLY A 47 32.11 3.48 42.25
N LEU A 48 32.12 4.70 41.72
CA LEU A 48 32.63 4.98 40.38
C LEU A 48 34.16 4.85 40.33
N ALA A 49 34.66 4.40 39.18
CA ALA A 49 36.09 4.40 38.91
C ALA A 49 36.64 5.83 38.88
N ARG A 50 37.81 6.04 39.48
CA ARG A 50 38.49 7.36 39.50
C ARG A 50 38.68 7.94 38.10
N GLY A 51 38.98 7.08 37.11
CA GLY A 51 39.11 7.47 35.71
C GLY A 51 37.82 8.02 35.10
N THR A 52 36.65 7.50 35.50
CA THR A 52 35.33 8.00 35.06
C THR A 52 35.05 9.39 35.62
N ILE A 53 35.40 9.62 36.89
CA ILE A 53 35.24 10.94 37.54
C ILE A 53 36.22 11.95 36.92
N ALA A 54 37.48 11.56 36.68
CA ALA A 54 38.48 12.41 36.03
C ALA A 54 38.08 12.79 34.60
N ALA A 55 37.57 11.83 33.82
CA ALA A 55 37.03 12.11 32.49
C ALA A 55 35.85 13.08 32.54
N GLY A 56 34.96 12.94 33.52
CA GLY A 56 33.87 13.89 33.73
C GLY A 56 34.35 15.30 34.13
N MET A 57 35.43 15.43 34.91
CA MET A 57 35.99 16.74 35.27
C MET A 57 36.58 17.45 34.05
N LEU A 58 37.28 16.70 33.18
CA LEU A 58 37.75 17.22 31.89
C LEU A 58 36.58 17.63 30.98
N GLU A 59 35.49 16.85 30.97
CA GLU A 59 34.25 17.19 30.24
C GLU A 59 33.54 18.43 30.81
N LEU A 60 33.70 18.75 32.11
CA LEU A 60 33.18 19.98 32.74
C LEU A 60 34.08 21.21 32.56
N GLU A 61 35.37 21.02 32.30
CA GLU A 61 36.35 22.09 32.09
C GLU A 61 36.46 22.52 30.63
N GLY A 62 36.13 21.63 29.69
CA GLY A 62 36.14 21.93 28.27
C GLY A 62 34.83 22.56 27.80
N THR A 63 34.76 23.90 27.74
CA THR A 63 34.07 24.55 26.61
C THR A 63 35.01 24.80 25.44
N ASP A 64 36.32 24.97 25.61
CA ASP A 64 37.25 25.18 24.49
C ASP A 64 38.67 24.71 24.85
N ASN A 65 39.03 23.48 24.51
CA ASN A 65 40.43 23.04 24.54
C ASN A 65 40.77 22.25 23.27
N GLU A 66 41.31 22.98 22.29
CA GLU A 66 41.72 22.53 20.95
C GLU A 66 42.85 21.48 20.94
N PHE A 67 43.42 21.12 22.09
CA PHE A 67 44.53 20.16 22.17
C PHE A 67 44.10 18.68 22.19
N MET A 68 42.80 18.38 22.06
CA MET A 68 42.24 17.02 21.93
C MET A 68 41.36 16.89 20.66
N ALA A 69 41.81 17.47 19.54
CA ALA A 69 41.13 17.56 18.25
C ALA A 69 40.94 16.22 17.48
N GLY A 70 40.65 15.11 18.19
CA GLY A 70 40.36 13.81 17.57
C GLY A 70 39.07 13.14 18.02
N ALA A 71 38.39 13.64 19.07
CA ALA A 71 37.21 12.98 19.62
C ALA A 71 36.01 13.93 19.66
N GLN A 72 35.13 13.84 18.66
CA GLN A 72 33.84 14.51 18.68
C GLN A 72 33.05 14.11 19.94
N LEU A 73 32.67 15.11 20.73
CA LEU A 73 31.75 14.95 21.84
C LEU A 73 30.40 14.42 21.32
N ALA A 74 29.73 13.60 22.14
CA ALA A 74 28.41 13.09 21.78
C ALA A 74 27.38 14.25 21.72
N PRO A 75 26.50 14.29 20.69
CA PRO A 75 25.45 15.31 20.61
C PRO A 75 24.59 15.33 21.89
N PRO A 76 23.91 16.45 22.21
CA PRO A 76 23.15 16.61 23.46
C PRO A 76 22.11 15.50 23.72
N SER A 77 21.62 14.85 22.67
CA SER A 77 20.64 13.75 22.70
C SER A 77 21.25 12.35 22.74
N ALA A 78 22.58 12.20 22.68
CA ALA A 78 23.26 10.92 22.61
C ALA A 78 24.07 10.63 23.89
N THR A 79 23.81 9.49 24.52
CA THR A 79 24.51 9.04 25.72
C THR A 79 25.94 8.55 25.41
N ARG A 80 26.25 8.21 24.16
CA ARG A 80 27.56 7.66 23.72
C ARG A 80 28.14 8.45 22.57
N ARG A 81 29.48 8.51 22.50
CA ARG A 81 30.23 9.09 21.38
C ARG A 81 29.97 8.32 20.08
N PRO A 82 30.09 8.97 18.90
CA PRO A 82 30.12 8.26 17.61
C PRO A 82 31.13 7.10 17.67
N GLY A 83 30.71 5.90 17.26
CA GLY A 83 31.53 4.67 17.35
C GLY A 83 31.49 3.90 18.68
N GLY A 84 30.85 4.43 19.74
CA GLY A 84 30.68 3.75 21.04
C GLY A 84 29.53 2.74 21.10
N GLY A 85 28.87 2.48 19.97
CA GLY A 85 27.79 1.51 19.84
C GLY A 85 28.30 0.09 19.60
N ARG A 86 27.39 -0.89 19.67
CA ARG A 86 27.68 -2.28 19.28
C ARG A 86 28.15 -2.28 17.82
N LYS A 87 29.35 -2.83 17.56
CA LYS A 87 29.89 -2.97 16.20
C LYS A 87 28.88 -3.71 15.29
N PRO A 88 28.68 -3.26 14.03
CA PRO A 88 27.81 -3.93 13.08
C PRO A 88 28.16 -5.40 12.93
N LEU A 89 27.15 -6.25 12.68
CA LEU A 89 27.35 -7.69 12.54
C LEU A 89 28.29 -8.04 11.39
N THR A 90 28.27 -7.24 10.31
CA THR A 90 29.18 -7.31 9.16
C THR A 90 30.66 -7.12 9.51
N HIS A 91 30.97 -6.50 10.66
CA HIS A 91 32.34 -6.35 11.15
C HIS A 91 32.79 -7.55 12.01
N LYS A 92 31.85 -8.33 12.54
CA LYS A 92 32.13 -9.53 13.34
C LYS A 92 32.08 -10.81 12.50
N ASP A 93 31.36 -10.76 11.38
CA ASP A 93 31.10 -11.84 10.47
C ASP A 93 31.40 -11.35 9.04
N PRO A 94 32.67 -11.44 8.59
CA PRO A 94 33.11 -10.84 7.33
C PRO A 94 32.54 -11.55 6.09
N THR A 95 32.20 -12.83 6.19
CA THR A 95 31.73 -13.63 5.04
C THR A 95 30.21 -13.56 4.88
N LEU A 96 29.47 -13.18 5.92
CA LEU A 96 28.01 -13.05 5.93
C LEU A 96 27.40 -12.38 4.69
N VAL A 97 27.99 -11.28 4.21
CA VAL A 97 27.46 -10.56 3.05
C VAL A 97 27.66 -11.37 1.77
N ALA A 98 28.83 -12.00 1.61
CA ALA A 98 29.14 -12.85 0.47
C ALA A 98 28.25 -14.11 0.45
N ASP A 99 28.09 -14.76 1.60
CA ASP A 99 27.27 -15.96 1.77
C ASP A 99 25.77 -15.65 1.56
N LEU A 100 25.30 -14.48 2.01
CA LEU A 100 23.95 -14.00 1.73
C LEU A 100 23.72 -13.78 0.22
N LEU A 101 24.69 -13.17 -0.47
CA LEU A 101 24.60 -12.94 -1.91
C LEU A 101 24.64 -14.26 -2.68
N ALA A 102 25.47 -15.23 -2.27
CA ALA A 102 25.49 -16.57 -2.86
C ALA A 102 24.15 -17.32 -2.70
N LEU A 103 23.44 -17.14 -1.58
CA LEU A 103 22.11 -17.72 -1.38
C LEU A 103 21.00 -17.08 -2.24
N VAL A 104 21.25 -15.85 -2.70
CA VAL A 104 20.42 -15.08 -3.64
C VAL A 104 20.84 -15.34 -5.10
N GLU A 105 22.07 -15.83 -5.34
CA GLU A 105 22.66 -16.12 -6.65
C GLU A 105 22.88 -17.64 -6.90
N PRO A 106 21.85 -18.39 -7.32
CA PRO A 106 22.13 -19.42 -8.35
C PRO A 106 20.99 -19.49 -9.37
N THR A 107 21.14 -19.46 -10.70
CA THR A 107 22.20 -19.91 -11.61
C THR A 107 22.05 -19.17 -12.94
N THR A 108 23.17 -18.93 -13.59
CA THR A 108 23.36 -18.18 -14.84
C THR A 108 22.50 -18.67 -16.01
N ARG A 109 21.80 -17.74 -16.66
CA ARG A 109 21.95 -17.48 -18.12
C ARG A 109 21.68 -16.00 -18.39
N GLY A 110 22.76 -15.22 -18.45
CA GLY A 110 22.76 -13.85 -18.98
C GLY A 110 23.67 -12.89 -18.23
N ASP A 111 24.86 -12.68 -18.81
CA ASP A 111 25.77 -11.51 -18.73
C ASP A 111 26.22 -10.93 -17.34
N PRO A 112 27.54 -10.84 -17.05
CA PRO A 112 28.07 -10.30 -15.78
C PRO A 112 27.72 -8.82 -15.48
N GLU A 113 27.24 -8.06 -16.46
CA GLU A 113 26.91 -6.63 -16.29
C GLU A 113 25.39 -6.33 -16.16
N SER A 114 24.53 -7.33 -16.05
CA SER A 114 23.07 -7.09 -15.92
C SER A 114 22.61 -6.90 -14.46
N PRO A 115 21.92 -5.79 -14.10
CA PRO A 115 21.50 -5.48 -12.72
C PRO A 115 20.20 -6.17 -12.27
N LEU A 116 19.84 -7.31 -12.87
CA LEU A 116 18.62 -8.04 -12.52
C LEU A 116 18.96 -9.34 -11.79
N ARG A 117 19.09 -9.20 -10.45
CA ARG A 117 19.35 -10.30 -9.51
C ARG A 117 18.02 -10.67 -8.82
N TRP A 118 17.56 -11.91 -9.01
CA TRP A 118 16.28 -12.39 -8.47
C TRP A 118 16.50 -13.45 -7.38
N SER A 119 15.74 -13.36 -6.28
CA SER A 119 15.56 -14.49 -5.35
C SER A 119 14.09 -14.64 -4.97
N CYS A 120 13.57 -15.87 -5.09
CA CYS A 120 12.21 -16.25 -4.70
C CYS A 120 12.11 -16.62 -3.20
N LYS A 121 13.20 -16.48 -2.43
CA LYS A 121 13.27 -16.91 -1.03
C LYS A 121 12.83 -15.77 -0.09
N SER A 122 12.04 -16.10 0.93
CA SER A 122 11.68 -15.13 1.97
C SER A 122 12.88 -14.78 2.86
N LEU A 123 12.87 -13.60 3.50
CA LEU A 123 13.91 -13.18 4.44
C LEU A 123 14.14 -14.17 5.60
N ARG A 124 13.10 -14.90 6.00
CA ARG A 124 13.21 -15.93 7.05
C ARG A 124 13.95 -17.17 6.56
N VAL A 125 13.65 -17.62 5.35
CA VAL A 125 14.34 -18.74 4.70
C VAL A 125 15.82 -18.41 4.46
N LEU A 126 16.13 -17.17 4.04
CA LEU A 126 17.51 -16.71 3.90
C LEU A 126 18.25 -16.67 5.25
N ALA A 127 17.58 -16.22 6.32
CA ALA A 127 18.17 -16.22 7.66
C ALA A 127 18.41 -17.65 8.18
N GLU A 128 17.48 -18.58 7.98
CA GLU A 128 17.64 -19.99 8.36
C GLU A 128 18.78 -20.67 7.61
N GLN A 129 18.91 -20.41 6.30
CA GLN A 129 20.03 -20.93 5.50
C GLN A 129 21.38 -20.35 5.92
N LEU A 130 21.43 -19.07 6.25
CA LEU A 130 22.64 -18.44 6.80
C LEU A 130 22.98 -18.98 8.19
N GLN A 131 21.98 -19.26 9.03
CA GLN A 131 22.18 -19.93 10.32
C GLN A 131 22.72 -21.34 10.16
N GLN A 132 22.26 -22.10 9.16
CA GLN A 132 22.80 -23.42 8.82
C GLN A 132 24.26 -23.35 8.33
N GLN A 133 24.67 -22.23 7.73
CA GLN A 133 26.06 -21.96 7.33
C GLN A 133 26.93 -21.41 8.48
N GLY A 134 26.37 -21.26 9.69
CA GLY A 134 27.09 -20.83 10.89
C GLY A 134 26.95 -19.34 11.25
N HIS A 135 26.14 -18.58 10.50
CA HIS A 135 25.95 -17.16 10.77
C HIS A 135 24.84 -16.89 11.79
N ALA A 136 25.15 -16.16 12.85
CA ALA A 136 24.18 -15.75 13.87
C ALA A 136 23.37 -14.52 13.43
N VAL A 137 22.47 -14.69 12.45
CA VAL A 137 21.68 -13.59 11.85
C VAL A 137 20.17 -13.74 12.00
N SER A 138 19.46 -12.61 12.05
CA SER A 138 18.00 -12.59 12.02
C SER A 138 17.47 -12.09 10.67
N HIS A 139 16.23 -12.45 10.33
CA HIS A 139 15.57 -12.00 9.11
C HIS A 139 15.50 -10.46 8.96
N VAL A 140 15.50 -9.71 10.07
CA VAL A 140 15.54 -8.24 10.07
C VAL A 140 16.90 -7.73 9.59
N VAL A 141 17.99 -8.33 10.09
CA VAL A 141 19.36 -8.00 9.65
C VAL A 141 19.55 -8.39 8.19
N VAL A 142 19.05 -9.55 7.76
CA VAL A 142 19.07 -9.96 6.34
C VAL A 142 18.36 -8.93 5.45
N GLY A 143 17.20 -8.42 5.86
CA GLY A 143 16.50 -7.37 5.11
C GLY A 143 17.24 -6.04 5.04
N GLN A 144 17.98 -5.67 6.09
CA GLN A 144 18.83 -4.48 6.09
C GLN A 144 20.06 -4.66 5.18
N LEU A 145 20.69 -5.84 5.21
CA LEU A 145 21.83 -6.16 4.35
C LEU A 145 21.44 -6.18 2.87
N LEU A 146 20.30 -6.79 2.53
CA LEU A 146 19.77 -6.76 1.17
C LEU A 146 19.49 -5.33 0.69
N LYS A 147 18.87 -4.47 1.51
CA LYS A 147 18.67 -3.05 1.17
C LYS A 147 19.99 -2.30 0.96
N ALA A 148 20.99 -2.56 1.80
CA ALA A 148 22.32 -1.95 1.66
C ALA A 148 23.04 -2.38 0.37
N GLN A 149 22.73 -3.58 -0.13
CA GLN A 149 23.21 -4.11 -1.42
C GLN A 149 22.31 -3.73 -2.61
N GLY A 150 21.35 -2.81 -2.43
CA GLY A 150 20.48 -2.32 -3.52
C GLY A 150 19.26 -3.19 -3.83
N PHE A 151 19.03 -4.28 -3.09
CA PHE A 151 17.84 -5.10 -3.26
C PHE A 151 16.61 -4.43 -2.61
N SER A 152 15.47 -4.55 -3.27
CA SER A 152 14.18 -4.07 -2.76
C SER A 152 13.08 -5.10 -3.04
N LEU A 153 12.01 -5.06 -2.25
CA LEU A 153 10.82 -5.87 -2.51
C LEU A 153 10.15 -5.34 -3.79
N GLN A 154 10.30 -6.09 -4.88
CA GLN A 154 9.64 -5.79 -6.14
C GLN A 154 8.42 -6.70 -6.29
N GLY A 155 7.26 -6.12 -6.56
CA GLY A 155 6.09 -6.88 -7.02
C GLY A 155 6.22 -7.15 -8.52
N ASN A 156 5.46 -8.11 -9.04
CA ASN A 156 5.33 -8.28 -10.49
C ASN A 156 4.73 -7.01 -11.09
N ALA A 157 5.54 -6.21 -11.77
CA ALA A 157 5.07 -5.11 -12.57
C ALA A 157 4.66 -5.66 -13.94
N LYS A 158 3.39 -5.47 -14.32
CA LYS A 158 2.93 -5.72 -15.70
C LYS A 158 3.49 -4.61 -16.60
N VAL A 159 4.77 -4.73 -17.00
CA VAL A 159 5.47 -3.71 -17.83
C VAL A 159 5.52 -4.12 -19.30
N ILE A 160 5.31 -5.39 -19.61
CA ILE A 160 5.25 -5.89 -20.98
C ILE A 160 3.82 -5.69 -21.51
N GLU A 161 3.53 -4.46 -21.95
CA GLU A 161 2.33 -4.13 -22.72
C GLU A 161 2.63 -4.36 -24.21
N GLY A 162 2.00 -5.38 -24.82
CA GLY A 162 2.08 -5.62 -26.26
C GLY A 162 1.34 -4.52 -27.01
N ASN A 163 2.06 -3.80 -27.89
CA ASN A 163 1.66 -2.62 -28.65
C ASN A 163 1.61 -1.30 -27.86
N GLN A 164 2.73 -0.56 -27.91
CA GLN A 164 2.70 0.89 -27.69
C GLN A 164 1.86 1.54 -28.79
N SER A 165 0.59 1.84 -28.49
CA SER A 165 -0.22 2.70 -29.36
C SER A 165 0.44 4.08 -29.44
N PRO A 166 0.72 4.61 -30.65
CA PRO A 166 1.36 5.92 -30.83
C PRO A 166 0.62 7.05 -30.10
N ASP A 167 -0.70 6.93 -29.95
CA ASP A 167 -1.57 7.96 -29.40
C ASP A 167 -1.89 7.78 -27.91
N ARG A 168 -1.18 6.86 -27.22
CA ARG A 168 -1.46 6.55 -25.80
C ARG A 168 -1.43 7.80 -24.91
N ASN A 169 -0.40 8.65 -25.06
CA ASN A 169 -0.27 9.87 -24.26
C ASN A 169 -1.37 10.89 -24.61
N ALA A 170 -1.67 11.07 -25.90
CA ALA A 170 -2.73 11.96 -26.35
C ALA A 170 -4.11 11.54 -25.82
N GLN A 171 -4.38 10.22 -25.74
CA GLN A 171 -5.61 9.71 -25.12
C GLN A 171 -5.66 9.98 -23.61
N PHE A 172 -4.55 9.86 -22.88
CA PHE A 172 -4.51 10.24 -21.47
C PHE A 172 -4.75 11.74 -21.25
N GLU A 173 -4.14 12.59 -22.07
CA GLU A 173 -4.36 14.03 -22.03
C GLU A 173 -5.82 14.38 -22.33
N HIS A 174 -6.42 13.73 -23.34
CA HIS A 174 -7.83 13.89 -23.67
C HIS A 174 -8.77 13.50 -22.52
N ILE A 175 -8.53 12.34 -21.90
CA ILE A 175 -9.29 11.88 -20.73
C ILE A 175 -9.16 12.89 -19.60
N ASN A 176 -7.93 13.32 -19.28
CA ASN A 176 -7.68 14.24 -18.19
C ASN A 176 -8.36 15.61 -18.42
N ALA A 177 -8.28 16.15 -19.64
CA ALA A 177 -8.95 17.39 -20.01
C ALA A 177 -10.48 17.26 -19.90
N THR A 178 -11.04 16.15 -20.38
CA THR A 178 -12.48 15.87 -20.32
C THR A 178 -12.98 15.76 -18.88
N VAL A 179 -12.27 15.00 -18.05
CA VAL A 179 -12.58 14.83 -16.62
C VAL A 179 -12.48 16.16 -15.89
N SER A 180 -11.40 16.91 -16.09
CA SER A 180 -11.19 18.21 -15.43
C SER A 180 -12.29 19.20 -15.79
N ALA A 181 -12.69 19.25 -17.07
CA ALA A 181 -13.75 20.13 -17.53
C ALA A 181 -15.13 19.75 -16.97
N ALA A 182 -15.43 18.45 -16.85
CA ALA A 182 -16.69 17.98 -16.25
C ALA A 182 -16.75 18.30 -14.75
N LEU A 183 -15.67 18.04 -14.00
CA LEU A 183 -15.57 18.39 -12.59
C LEU A 183 -15.69 19.91 -12.36
N ALA A 184 -15.05 20.73 -13.19
CA ALA A 184 -15.17 22.19 -13.11
C ALA A 184 -16.60 22.69 -13.34
N ARG A 185 -17.42 21.96 -14.12
CA ARG A 185 -18.86 22.24 -14.32
C ARG A 185 -19.77 21.63 -13.25
N GLY A 186 -19.20 21.02 -12.21
CA GLY A 186 -19.95 20.31 -11.17
C GLY A 186 -20.74 19.11 -11.71
N GLN A 187 -20.29 18.52 -12.83
CA GLN A 187 -20.90 17.32 -13.40
C GLN A 187 -20.23 16.07 -12.82
N PRO A 188 -20.98 14.98 -12.60
CA PRO A 188 -20.43 13.74 -12.10
C PRO A 188 -19.41 13.13 -13.07
N VAL A 189 -18.29 12.65 -12.52
CA VAL A 189 -17.29 11.86 -13.24
C VAL A 189 -17.03 10.57 -12.49
N ILE A 190 -17.29 9.45 -13.16
CA ILE A 190 -17.09 8.12 -12.60
C ILE A 190 -16.04 7.34 -13.38
N SER A 191 -15.30 6.52 -12.64
CA SER A 191 -14.37 5.52 -13.15
C SER A 191 -14.97 4.14 -12.86
N VAL A 192 -15.13 3.32 -13.89
CA VAL A 192 -15.84 2.04 -13.79
C VAL A 192 -14.97 0.90 -14.29
N ASP A 193 -15.08 -0.25 -13.62
CA ASP A 193 -14.38 -1.47 -13.99
C ASP A 193 -14.96 -2.70 -13.24
N THR A 194 -14.72 -3.89 -13.80
CA THR A 194 -15.05 -5.15 -13.12
C THR A 194 -13.84 -5.70 -12.38
N LYS A 195 -13.97 -5.94 -11.08
CA LYS A 195 -12.95 -6.69 -10.33
C LYS A 195 -12.95 -8.14 -10.77
N LYS A 196 -11.77 -8.78 -10.78
CA LYS A 196 -11.62 -10.23 -10.98
C LYS A 196 -12.70 -11.00 -10.18
N LYS A 197 -13.34 -11.96 -10.85
CA LYS A 197 -14.32 -12.85 -10.20
C LYS A 197 -13.68 -13.59 -9.04
N GLU A 198 -14.32 -13.52 -7.89
CA GLU A 198 -13.88 -14.19 -6.67
C GLU A 198 -14.69 -15.47 -6.44
N LEU A 199 -14.04 -16.50 -5.93
CA LEU A 199 -14.71 -17.74 -5.53
C LEU A 199 -15.37 -17.51 -4.17
N VAL A 200 -16.67 -17.81 -4.07
CA VAL A 200 -17.42 -17.69 -2.82
C VAL A 200 -17.32 -19.02 -2.08
N GLY A 201 -16.72 -18.99 -0.90
CA GLY A 201 -16.50 -20.15 -0.05
C GLY A 201 -15.28 -19.98 0.87
N GLN A 202 -15.02 -20.99 1.69
CA GLN A 202 -13.84 -21.07 2.54
C GLN A 202 -12.56 -21.35 1.73
N PHE A 203 -12.26 -20.51 0.73
CA PHE A 203 -11.04 -20.67 -0.09
C PHE A 203 -9.89 -19.87 0.50
N ARG A 204 -8.67 -20.29 0.18
CA ARG A 204 -7.46 -19.60 0.63
C ARG A 204 -7.34 -18.25 -0.08
N ASN A 205 -7.58 -17.17 0.67
CA ASN A 205 -7.27 -15.83 0.21
C ASN A 205 -5.84 -15.43 0.59
N GLY A 206 -5.12 -14.77 -0.32
CA GLY A 206 -3.72 -14.39 -0.10
C GLY A 206 -3.58 -13.35 1.01
N GLY A 207 -2.66 -13.54 1.96
CA GLY A 207 -2.39 -12.59 3.04
C GLY A 207 -2.07 -13.26 4.37
N LYS A 208 -1.84 -12.45 5.41
CA LYS A 208 -1.77 -12.87 6.81
C LYS A 208 -2.48 -11.83 7.67
N GLU A 209 -3.35 -12.28 8.56
CA GLU A 209 -3.98 -11.45 9.58
C GLU A 209 -3.68 -12.00 10.97
N TRP A 210 -3.83 -11.13 11.98
CA TRP A 210 -3.63 -11.49 13.37
C TRP A 210 -4.89 -12.19 13.88
N SER A 211 -4.75 -13.44 14.29
CA SER A 211 -5.78 -14.24 14.96
C SER A 211 -5.28 -14.71 16.32
N PRO A 212 -6.17 -15.06 17.27
CA PRO A 212 -5.79 -15.74 18.49
C PRO A 212 -4.90 -16.95 18.21
N VAL A 213 -3.92 -17.17 19.09
CA VAL A 213 -2.96 -18.27 18.92
C VAL A 213 -3.71 -19.61 18.95
N GLY A 214 -3.57 -20.40 17.88
CA GLY A 214 -4.19 -21.73 17.77
C GLY A 214 -5.49 -21.79 16.96
N GLU A 215 -6.01 -20.65 16.49
CA GLU A 215 -7.27 -20.59 15.74
C GLU A 215 -7.08 -20.02 14.31
N PRO A 216 -6.32 -20.70 13.43
CA PRO A 216 -6.26 -20.29 12.03
C PRO A 216 -7.62 -20.50 11.35
N ALA A 217 -8.02 -19.55 10.51
CA ALA A 217 -9.19 -19.72 9.66
C ALA A 217 -9.04 -20.99 8.80
N GLN A 218 -9.94 -21.94 8.96
CA GLN A 218 -9.94 -23.19 8.21
C GLN A 218 -10.41 -22.90 6.77
N VAL A 219 -9.63 -23.34 5.79
CA VAL A 219 -9.92 -23.19 4.36
C VAL A 219 -9.94 -24.55 3.69
N LYS A 220 -10.83 -24.73 2.71
CA LYS A 220 -10.93 -25.92 1.87
C LYS A 220 -9.60 -26.14 1.13
N VAL A 221 -9.19 -27.41 1.04
CA VAL A 221 -7.93 -27.83 0.39
C VAL A 221 -7.99 -27.67 -1.13
N HIS A 222 -9.20 -27.60 -1.71
CA HIS A 222 -9.43 -27.53 -3.15
C HIS A 222 -10.36 -26.38 -3.51
N ASP A 223 -9.99 -25.62 -4.54
CA ASP A 223 -10.71 -24.43 -5.05
C ASP A 223 -11.82 -24.80 -6.05
N PHE A 224 -12.64 -25.81 -5.74
CA PHE A 224 -13.79 -26.14 -6.58
C PHE A 224 -14.93 -25.17 -6.32
N VAL A 225 -15.50 -24.59 -7.38
CA VAL A 225 -16.68 -23.72 -7.29
C VAL A 225 -17.77 -24.46 -6.53
N ASP A 226 -18.19 -23.89 -5.41
CA ASP A 226 -19.29 -24.44 -4.63
C ASP A 226 -20.58 -24.30 -5.47
N PRO A 227 -21.30 -25.39 -5.80
CA PRO A 227 -22.48 -25.33 -6.67
C PRO A 227 -23.59 -24.43 -6.11
N GLU A 228 -23.67 -24.27 -4.78
CA GLU A 228 -24.69 -23.46 -4.12
C GLU A 228 -24.27 -21.98 -3.98
N LEU A 229 -22.98 -21.71 -3.72
CA LEU A 229 -22.48 -20.35 -3.50
C LEU A 229 -21.93 -19.68 -4.77
N GLY A 230 -21.51 -20.45 -5.77
CA GLY A 230 -21.11 -19.94 -7.07
C GLY A 230 -19.89 -19.01 -7.06
N ARG A 231 -19.98 -17.92 -7.83
CA ARG A 231 -18.92 -16.89 -7.96
C ARG A 231 -19.52 -15.51 -7.77
N ALA A 232 -18.78 -14.64 -7.12
CA ALA A 232 -19.12 -13.23 -7.03
C ALA A 232 -18.34 -12.43 -8.09
N SER A 233 -19.04 -11.58 -8.83
CA SER A 233 -18.44 -10.63 -9.78
C SER A 233 -18.65 -9.21 -9.25
N PRO A 234 -17.68 -8.62 -8.52
CA PRO A 234 -17.80 -7.25 -8.04
C PRO A 234 -17.59 -6.27 -9.20
N TYR A 235 -18.62 -5.51 -9.55
CA TYR A 235 -18.50 -4.40 -10.49
C TYR A 235 -18.49 -3.09 -9.72
N GLY A 236 -17.53 -2.21 -10.01
CA GLY A 236 -17.30 -1.02 -9.23
C GLY A 236 -17.58 0.28 -10.01
N VAL A 237 -18.03 1.29 -9.27
CA VAL A 237 -18.16 2.68 -9.71
C VAL A 237 -17.44 3.55 -8.70
N TYR A 238 -16.38 4.22 -9.13
CA TYR A 238 -15.65 5.19 -8.31
C TYR A 238 -15.96 6.61 -8.77
N ASP A 239 -16.62 7.38 -7.91
CA ASP A 239 -16.86 8.81 -8.12
C ASP A 239 -15.57 9.59 -7.82
N ILE A 240 -14.97 10.13 -8.88
CA ILE A 240 -13.69 10.84 -8.81
C ILE A 240 -13.83 12.18 -8.08
N GLY A 241 -14.99 12.84 -8.20
CA GLY A 241 -15.22 14.13 -7.57
C GLY A 241 -15.48 14.03 -6.08
N ALA A 242 -16.18 12.97 -5.66
CA ALA A 242 -16.58 12.78 -4.26
C ALA A 242 -15.63 11.89 -3.43
N ASP A 243 -14.67 11.21 -4.07
CA ASP A 243 -13.86 10.15 -3.45
C ASP A 243 -14.73 9.07 -2.78
N GLN A 244 -15.78 8.63 -3.48
CA GLN A 244 -16.71 7.61 -3.00
C GLN A 244 -16.84 6.45 -3.98
N GLY A 245 -16.96 5.23 -3.44
CA GLY A 245 -17.13 4.00 -4.21
C GLY A 245 -18.52 3.41 -4.06
N TRP A 246 -19.03 2.82 -5.14
CA TRP A 246 -20.13 1.86 -5.12
C TRP A 246 -19.65 0.55 -5.73
N VAL A 247 -20.04 -0.58 -5.14
CA VAL A 247 -19.79 -1.90 -5.70
C VAL A 247 -21.06 -2.73 -5.69
N SER A 248 -21.48 -3.18 -6.87
CA SER A 248 -22.49 -4.24 -6.97
C SER A 248 -21.78 -5.58 -6.99
N VAL A 249 -22.13 -6.46 -6.06
CA VAL A 249 -21.65 -7.84 -6.02
C VAL A 249 -22.64 -8.69 -6.80
N GLY A 250 -22.33 -9.00 -8.06
CA GLY A 250 -23.21 -9.79 -8.91
C GLY A 250 -23.06 -11.29 -8.68
N THR A 251 -24.18 -12.01 -8.60
CA THR A 251 -24.22 -13.48 -8.50
C THR A 251 -24.30 -14.18 -9.86
N ASP A 252 -24.50 -13.43 -10.93
CA ASP A 252 -24.61 -13.93 -12.31
C ASP A 252 -23.42 -13.43 -13.17
N HIS A 253 -23.58 -13.45 -14.49
CA HIS A 253 -22.54 -13.11 -15.44
C HIS A 253 -22.23 -11.61 -15.48
N ASP A 254 -20.93 -11.29 -15.46
CA ASP A 254 -20.41 -9.99 -15.86
C ASP A 254 -20.73 -9.69 -17.33
N THR A 255 -21.86 -9.03 -17.56
CA THR A 255 -22.36 -8.58 -18.86
C THR A 255 -22.44 -7.06 -18.89
N ALA A 256 -22.56 -6.49 -20.09
CA ALA A 256 -22.75 -5.05 -20.23
C ALA A 256 -24.02 -4.54 -19.50
N THR A 257 -25.08 -5.37 -19.46
CA THR A 257 -26.30 -5.07 -18.69
C THR A 257 -26.03 -5.00 -17.20
N PHE A 258 -25.21 -5.89 -16.65
CA PHE A 258 -24.79 -5.83 -15.24
C PHE A 258 -23.95 -4.59 -14.94
N ALA A 259 -22.99 -4.26 -15.82
CA ALA A 259 -22.16 -3.06 -15.69
C ALA A 259 -23.02 -1.78 -15.66
N VAL A 260 -23.96 -1.64 -16.60
CA VAL A 260 -24.86 -0.46 -16.63
C VAL A 260 -25.86 -0.48 -15.48
N GLN A 261 -26.37 -1.64 -15.06
CA GLN A 261 -27.22 -1.72 -13.86
C GLN A 261 -26.47 -1.23 -12.62
N THR A 262 -25.18 -1.54 -12.51
CA THR A 262 -24.35 -1.08 -11.40
C THR A 262 -24.20 0.45 -11.40
N ILE A 263 -24.00 1.05 -12.58
CA ILE A 263 -24.00 2.52 -12.74
C ILE A 263 -25.38 3.11 -12.39
N ARG A 264 -26.46 2.46 -12.81
CA ARG A 264 -27.85 2.87 -12.53
C ARG A 264 -28.11 2.87 -11.02
N ARG A 265 -27.74 1.80 -10.30
CA ARG A 265 -27.88 1.71 -8.84
C ARG A 265 -27.09 2.82 -8.14
N TRP A 266 -25.81 3.00 -8.50
CA TRP A 266 -25.00 4.10 -7.98
C TRP A 266 -25.65 5.46 -8.23
N TRP A 267 -26.18 5.71 -9.43
CA TRP A 267 -26.81 6.98 -9.77
C TRP A 267 -28.01 7.25 -8.87
N TYR A 268 -28.94 6.32 -8.72
CA TYR A 268 -30.13 6.58 -7.90
C TYR A 268 -29.86 6.61 -6.40
N ALA A 269 -28.92 5.81 -5.91
CA ALA A 269 -28.59 5.76 -4.48
C ALA A 269 -27.69 6.91 -4.03
N MET A 270 -26.69 7.29 -4.83
CA MET A 270 -25.63 8.23 -4.42
C MET A 270 -25.45 9.41 -5.38
N GLY A 271 -25.55 9.19 -6.69
CA GLY A 271 -25.26 10.19 -7.70
C GLY A 271 -26.31 11.30 -7.77
N LYS A 272 -27.57 10.96 -7.96
CA LYS A 272 -28.70 11.88 -8.13
C LYS A 272 -28.92 12.80 -6.93
N PRO A 273 -28.88 12.33 -5.67
CA PRO A 273 -28.95 13.23 -4.51
C PRO A 273 -27.77 14.21 -4.43
N ARG A 274 -26.59 13.79 -4.89
CA ARG A 274 -25.35 14.59 -4.82
C ARG A 274 -25.21 15.59 -5.96
N TYR A 275 -25.66 15.23 -7.16
CA TYR A 275 -25.57 16.06 -8.35
C TYR A 275 -26.98 16.40 -8.89
N PRO A 276 -27.81 17.16 -8.13
CA PRO A 276 -29.20 17.42 -8.51
C PRO A 276 -29.35 18.27 -9.78
N LYS A 277 -28.28 18.97 -10.19
CA LYS A 277 -28.23 19.81 -11.39
C LYS A 277 -27.44 19.16 -12.53
N ALA A 278 -27.09 17.88 -12.42
CA ALA A 278 -26.35 17.18 -13.47
C ALA A 278 -27.18 17.14 -14.76
N ARG A 279 -26.49 17.38 -15.87
CA ARG A 279 -26.99 17.22 -17.24
C ARG A 279 -26.12 16.29 -18.06
N GLU A 280 -24.93 15.98 -17.57
CA GLU A 280 -23.95 15.11 -18.20
C GLU A 280 -23.30 14.20 -17.15
N LEU A 281 -23.06 12.93 -17.50
CA LEU A 281 -22.26 11.99 -16.75
C LEU A 281 -21.04 11.62 -17.57
N THR A 282 -19.83 11.83 -17.03
CA THR A 282 -18.59 11.38 -17.67
C THR A 282 -18.17 10.04 -17.07
N ILE A 283 -17.90 9.06 -17.94
CA ILE A 283 -17.49 7.71 -17.58
C ILE A 283 -16.12 7.44 -18.18
N THR A 284 -15.14 7.11 -17.32
CA THR A 284 -13.86 6.56 -17.76
C THR A 284 -13.88 5.05 -17.54
N ALA A 285 -13.60 4.27 -18.58
CA ALA A 285 -13.69 2.82 -18.54
C ALA A 285 -12.50 2.17 -19.26
N ASP A 286 -12.22 0.93 -18.93
CA ASP A 286 -11.29 0.12 -19.71
C ASP A 286 -11.88 -0.22 -21.08
N GLY A 287 -11.00 -0.53 -22.04
CA GLY A 287 -11.41 -0.81 -23.42
C GLY A 287 -11.94 -2.23 -23.67
N GLY A 288 -11.95 -3.12 -22.66
CA GLY A 288 -12.26 -4.55 -22.78
C GLY A 288 -13.43 -5.01 -21.88
N GLY A 289 -13.76 -6.30 -21.91
CA GLY A 289 -14.79 -6.87 -21.03
C GLY A 289 -16.22 -6.39 -21.31
N SER A 290 -17.05 -6.31 -20.26
CA SER A 290 -18.46 -5.94 -20.31
C SER A 290 -18.71 -4.47 -20.67
N ASN A 291 -17.73 -3.60 -20.39
CA ASN A 291 -17.73 -2.17 -20.70
C ASN A 291 -16.85 -1.82 -21.91
N GLY A 292 -16.51 -2.79 -22.77
CA GLY A 292 -15.62 -2.55 -23.90
C GLY A 292 -16.21 -1.63 -24.98
N HIS A 293 -15.35 -0.82 -25.60
CA HIS A 293 -15.74 0.17 -26.63
C HIS A 293 -16.45 -0.40 -27.87
N ARG A 294 -16.20 -1.69 -28.19
CA ARG A 294 -16.84 -2.42 -29.31
C ARG A 294 -18.15 -3.11 -28.93
N VAL A 295 -18.49 -3.16 -27.64
CA VAL A 295 -19.64 -3.91 -27.15
C VAL A 295 -20.91 -3.12 -27.45
N ARG A 296 -21.75 -3.64 -28.35
CA ARG A 296 -23.01 -3.00 -28.74
C ARG A 296 -24.02 -2.95 -27.59
N LEU A 297 -24.07 -4.00 -26.77
CA LEU A 297 -24.94 -4.07 -25.60
C LEU A 297 -24.62 -2.99 -24.57
N TRP A 298 -23.34 -2.68 -24.38
CA TRP A 298 -22.89 -1.58 -23.52
C TRP A 298 -23.46 -0.24 -23.98
N LYS A 299 -23.34 0.07 -25.27
CA LYS A 299 -23.89 1.30 -25.85
C LYS A 299 -25.42 1.34 -25.73
N LEU A 300 -26.11 0.24 -26.03
CA LEU A 300 -27.57 0.15 -25.93
C LEU A 300 -28.07 0.39 -24.50
N GLU A 301 -27.49 -0.30 -23.52
CA GLU A 301 -27.87 -0.16 -22.12
C GLU A 301 -27.55 1.23 -21.57
N LEU A 302 -26.41 1.81 -21.94
CA LEU A 302 -26.11 3.21 -21.61
C LEU A 302 -27.12 4.17 -22.24
N GLY A 303 -27.57 3.93 -23.47
CA GLY A 303 -28.61 4.76 -24.11
C GLY A 303 -29.94 4.69 -23.37
N ARG A 304 -30.36 3.49 -22.95
CA ARG A 304 -31.55 3.33 -22.09
C ARG A 304 -31.39 4.09 -20.78
N PHE A 305 -30.24 3.94 -20.12
CA PHE A 305 -29.93 4.64 -18.88
C PHE A 305 -29.81 6.16 -19.06
N ALA A 306 -29.33 6.64 -20.20
CA ALA A 306 -29.28 8.07 -20.53
C ALA A 306 -30.69 8.68 -20.62
N GLN A 307 -31.62 7.99 -21.28
CA GLN A 307 -33.01 8.42 -21.47
C GLN A 307 -33.77 8.47 -20.13
N GLU A 308 -34.04 7.30 -19.54
CA GLU A 308 -33.55 7.00 -18.20
C GLU A 308 -33.48 8.13 -17.15
N ALA A 309 -32.22 8.47 -16.86
CA ALA A 309 -31.79 9.47 -15.91
C ALA A 309 -31.92 10.92 -16.44
N GLY A 310 -32.22 11.12 -17.73
CA GLY A 310 -32.17 12.44 -18.37
C GLY A 310 -30.77 13.04 -18.45
N LEU A 311 -29.74 12.19 -18.61
CA LEU A 311 -28.33 12.59 -18.63
C LEU A 311 -27.68 12.29 -19.97
N ASN A 312 -26.93 13.24 -20.51
CA ASN A 312 -25.99 12.94 -21.58
C ASN A 312 -24.82 12.13 -21.01
N ILE A 313 -24.51 10.98 -21.58
CA ILE A 313 -23.43 10.13 -21.09
C ILE A 313 -22.23 10.29 -22.01
N ARG A 314 -21.12 10.78 -21.48
CA ARG A 314 -19.83 10.85 -22.17
C ARG A 314 -18.98 9.69 -21.71
N VAL A 315 -18.52 8.85 -22.64
CA VAL A 315 -17.64 7.72 -22.35
C VAL A 315 -16.27 7.97 -22.97
N CYS A 316 -15.22 7.74 -22.17
CA CYS A 316 -13.84 7.75 -22.63
C CYS A 316 -13.17 6.43 -22.22
N HIS A 317 -12.71 5.67 -23.22
CA HIS A 317 -12.01 4.40 -22.97
C HIS A 317 -10.50 4.61 -22.87
N PHE A 318 -9.88 3.91 -21.91
CA PHE A 318 -8.43 3.82 -21.83
C PHE A 318 -7.86 2.95 -22.98
N PRO A 319 -6.65 3.25 -23.49
CA PRO A 319 -6.00 2.43 -24.49
C PRO A 319 -5.82 0.96 -24.03
N PRO A 320 -5.76 -0.01 -24.95
CA PRO A 320 -5.47 -1.40 -24.59
C PRO A 320 -4.20 -1.54 -23.75
N GLY A 321 -4.21 -2.44 -22.76
CA GLY A 321 -3.07 -2.68 -21.86
C GLY A 321 -2.89 -1.64 -20.75
N THR A 322 -3.72 -0.60 -20.70
CA THR A 322 -3.53 0.52 -19.75
C THR A 322 -4.47 0.51 -18.55
N SER A 323 -5.08 -0.63 -18.21
CA SER A 323 -6.05 -0.79 -17.10
C SER A 323 -5.54 -0.25 -15.76
N LYS A 324 -4.23 -0.34 -15.51
CA LYS A 324 -3.59 0.24 -14.32
C LYS A 324 -3.84 1.74 -14.17
N TRP A 325 -4.03 2.48 -15.25
CA TRP A 325 -4.23 3.93 -15.20
C TRP A 325 -5.68 4.32 -14.93
N ASN A 326 -6.60 3.36 -14.92
CA ASN A 326 -7.97 3.57 -14.53
C ASN A 326 -8.03 3.87 -13.02
N LYS A 327 -8.65 5.00 -12.64
CA LYS A 327 -8.57 5.51 -11.26
C LYS A 327 -9.15 4.54 -10.25
N ILE A 328 -10.23 3.84 -10.59
CA ILE A 328 -10.89 2.83 -9.77
C ILE A 328 -9.93 1.73 -9.28
N GLU A 329 -8.98 1.30 -10.12
CA GLU A 329 -8.04 0.24 -9.78
C GLU A 329 -7.16 0.61 -8.59
N HIS A 330 -6.55 1.81 -8.64
CA HIS A 330 -5.66 2.28 -7.59
C HIS A 330 -6.37 2.98 -6.44
N ARG A 331 -7.51 3.63 -6.68
CA ARG A 331 -8.24 4.40 -5.66
C ARG A 331 -9.26 3.58 -4.90
N MET A 332 -9.77 2.48 -5.45
CA MET A 332 -10.83 1.70 -4.81
C MET A 332 -10.48 0.21 -4.71
N PHE A 333 -10.20 -0.46 -5.84
CA PHE A 333 -9.95 -1.90 -5.83
C PHE A 333 -8.67 -2.31 -5.11
N SER A 334 -7.63 -1.48 -5.11
CA SER A 334 -6.42 -1.71 -4.34
C SER A 334 -6.73 -1.82 -2.84
N PHE A 335 -7.54 -0.91 -2.30
CA PHE A 335 -7.92 -0.88 -0.89
C PHE A 335 -8.90 -1.98 -0.53
N ILE A 336 -9.86 -2.30 -1.41
CA ILE A 336 -10.73 -3.46 -1.23
C ILE A 336 -9.89 -4.75 -1.14
N THR A 337 -8.89 -4.89 -2.02
CA THR A 337 -7.97 -6.03 -2.00
C THR A 337 -7.16 -6.11 -0.69
N MET A 338 -6.75 -4.95 -0.16
CA MET A 338 -6.06 -4.89 1.13
C MET A 338 -6.98 -5.22 2.30
N ASN A 339 -8.26 -4.88 2.22
CA ASN A 339 -9.20 -5.00 3.34
C ASN A 339 -9.66 -6.44 3.61
N TRP A 340 -9.77 -7.27 2.58
CA TRP A 340 -10.20 -8.66 2.73
C TRP A 340 -9.08 -9.70 2.59
N ARG A 341 -7.81 -9.24 2.57
CA ARG A 341 -6.65 -10.15 2.46
C ARG A 341 -6.65 -11.12 3.63
N ALA A 342 -6.30 -12.39 3.38
CA ALA A 342 -6.32 -13.46 4.39
C ALA A 342 -7.70 -13.84 4.98
N GLN A 343 -8.78 -13.14 4.62
CA GLN A 343 -10.14 -13.48 5.05
C GLN A 343 -10.79 -14.44 4.03
N PRO A 344 -11.35 -15.58 4.47
CA PRO A 344 -12.13 -16.45 3.60
C PRO A 344 -13.45 -15.77 3.21
N LEU A 345 -13.77 -15.75 1.93
CA LEU A 345 -14.99 -15.13 1.39
C LEU A 345 -16.17 -16.11 1.50
N VAL A 346 -16.53 -16.47 2.73
CA VAL A 346 -17.43 -17.60 3.04
C VAL A 346 -18.86 -17.43 2.53
N SER A 347 -19.32 -16.20 2.30
CA SER A 347 -20.64 -15.90 1.76
C SER A 347 -20.63 -14.58 0.98
N HIS A 348 -21.67 -14.38 0.17
CA HIS A 348 -21.91 -13.11 -0.51
C HIS A 348 -22.04 -11.93 0.47
N GLU A 349 -22.66 -12.15 1.63
CA GLU A 349 -22.78 -11.13 2.68
C GLU A 349 -21.42 -10.74 3.25
N VAL A 350 -20.52 -11.71 3.46
CA VAL A 350 -19.15 -11.42 3.92
C VAL A 350 -18.39 -10.61 2.87
N ILE A 351 -18.55 -10.94 1.59
CA ILE A 351 -17.97 -10.16 0.48
C ILE A 351 -18.49 -8.71 0.51
N VAL A 352 -19.81 -8.52 0.59
CA VAL A 352 -20.44 -7.19 0.67
C VAL A 352 -19.93 -6.41 1.89
N ASN A 353 -19.93 -7.03 3.07
CA ASN A 353 -19.49 -6.39 4.31
C ASN A 353 -18.01 -6.02 4.29
N LEU A 354 -17.15 -6.87 3.75
CA LEU A 354 -15.72 -6.58 3.60
C LEU A 354 -15.46 -5.45 2.60
N ILE A 355 -16.21 -5.40 1.50
CA ILE A 355 -16.11 -4.29 0.56
C ILE A 355 -16.60 -3.00 1.21
N ALA A 356 -17.79 -3.00 1.83
CA ALA A 356 -18.38 -1.85 2.50
C ALA A 356 -17.53 -1.34 3.68
N GLY A 357 -16.79 -2.23 4.33
CA GLY A 357 -15.84 -1.89 5.40
C GLY A 357 -14.59 -1.16 4.91
N THR A 358 -14.37 -1.03 3.60
CA THR A 358 -13.17 -0.40 3.04
C THR A 358 -13.21 1.11 3.30
N LYS A 359 -12.32 1.58 4.17
CA LYS A 359 -12.11 3.01 4.46
C LYS A 359 -10.63 3.36 4.37
N THR A 360 -10.32 4.52 3.81
CA THR A 360 -8.93 5.02 3.75
C THR A 360 -8.74 6.24 4.64
N ARG A 361 -7.49 6.52 5.01
CA ARG A 361 -7.12 7.75 5.72
C ARG A 361 -7.41 9.01 4.90
N SER A 362 -7.53 8.90 3.58
CA SER A 362 -7.86 10.02 2.69
C SER A 362 -9.36 10.33 2.64
N GLY A 363 -10.22 9.49 3.24
CA GLY A 363 -11.66 9.71 3.30
C GLY A 363 -12.50 8.84 2.36
N LEU A 364 -11.90 7.90 1.61
CA LEU A 364 -12.66 7.00 0.75
C LEU A 364 -13.68 6.22 1.57
N THR A 365 -14.92 6.24 1.12
CA THR A 365 -16.00 5.38 1.61
C THR A 365 -16.56 4.55 0.46
N VAL A 366 -16.69 3.25 0.67
CA VAL A 366 -17.26 2.34 -0.32
C VAL A 366 -18.61 1.82 0.19
N HIS A 367 -19.65 1.95 -0.62
CA HIS A 367 -20.92 1.26 -0.42
C HIS A 367 -20.93 -0.02 -1.26
N ALA A 368 -21.46 -1.10 -0.72
CA ALA A 368 -21.56 -2.36 -1.45
C ALA A 368 -22.93 -3.00 -1.25
N GLU A 369 -23.48 -3.56 -2.33
CA GLU A 369 -24.76 -4.25 -2.31
C GLU A 369 -24.72 -5.51 -3.16
N LEU A 370 -25.53 -6.51 -2.76
CA LEU A 370 -25.73 -7.71 -3.56
C LEU A 370 -26.67 -7.41 -4.74
N ASP A 371 -26.31 -7.93 -5.92
CA ASP A 371 -27.17 -7.92 -7.10
C ASP A 371 -27.49 -9.37 -7.51
N THR A 372 -28.72 -9.79 -7.20
CA THR A 372 -29.25 -11.14 -7.50
C THR A 372 -30.06 -11.19 -8.80
N ASN A 373 -30.04 -10.13 -9.62
CA ASN A 373 -30.72 -10.12 -10.90
C ASN A 373 -30.05 -11.09 -11.89
N SER A 374 -30.81 -11.50 -12.91
CA SER A 374 -30.30 -12.34 -14.00
C SER A 374 -29.76 -11.50 -15.16
N TYR A 375 -28.60 -11.90 -15.67
CA TYR A 375 -27.82 -11.26 -16.72
C TYR A 375 -27.36 -12.32 -17.74
N PRO A 376 -28.25 -12.78 -18.64
CA PRO A 376 -27.92 -13.81 -19.60
C PRO A 376 -26.81 -13.37 -20.55
N LYS A 377 -25.92 -14.31 -20.87
CA LYS A 377 -24.89 -14.14 -21.92
C LYS A 377 -25.47 -14.27 -23.31
N GLY A 378 -24.74 -13.75 -24.31
CA GLY A 378 -25.06 -13.98 -25.72
C GLY A 378 -26.23 -13.14 -26.25
N VAL A 379 -26.63 -12.09 -25.53
CA VAL A 379 -27.65 -11.14 -26.02
C VAL A 379 -27.14 -10.45 -27.28
N VAL A 380 -27.80 -10.73 -28.40
CA VAL A 380 -27.49 -10.13 -29.70
C VAL A 380 -28.21 -8.80 -29.84
N VAL A 381 -27.46 -7.75 -30.14
CA VAL A 381 -28.01 -6.42 -30.40
C VAL A 381 -28.12 -6.20 -31.90
N THR A 382 -29.34 -6.09 -32.41
CA THR A 382 -29.63 -5.82 -33.82
C THR A 382 -29.23 -4.39 -34.23
N ASP A 383 -29.08 -4.14 -35.52
CA ASP A 383 -28.83 -2.78 -36.05
C ASP A 383 -29.99 -1.84 -35.78
N ALA A 384 -31.22 -2.31 -35.91
CA ALA A 384 -32.41 -1.54 -35.55
C ALA A 384 -32.40 -1.11 -34.08
N ALA A 385 -32.05 -2.01 -33.16
CA ALA A 385 -31.96 -1.67 -31.74
C ALA A 385 -30.85 -0.65 -31.47
N LEU A 386 -29.68 -0.77 -32.11
CA LEU A 386 -28.59 0.19 -31.95
C LEU A 386 -28.90 1.55 -32.61
N ALA A 387 -29.71 1.58 -33.67
CA ALA A 387 -30.12 2.83 -34.30
C ALA A 387 -31.09 3.66 -33.43
N THR A 388 -31.72 3.05 -32.41
CA THR A 388 -32.58 3.78 -31.46
C THR A 388 -31.82 4.71 -30.52
N ILE A 389 -30.50 4.53 -30.39
CA ILE A 389 -29.67 5.33 -29.49
C ILE A 389 -28.90 6.40 -30.27
N ARG A 390 -28.90 7.62 -29.76
CA ARG A 390 -28.20 8.75 -30.35
C ARG A 390 -26.76 8.81 -29.86
N ILE A 391 -25.86 8.15 -30.58
CA ILE A 391 -24.42 8.17 -30.32
C ILE A 391 -23.73 9.19 -31.20
N GLU A 392 -22.97 10.09 -30.58
CA GLU A 392 -22.13 11.08 -31.22
C GLU A 392 -20.65 10.74 -30.95
N PRO A 393 -19.93 10.16 -31.93
CA PRO A 393 -18.50 9.90 -31.81
C PRO A 393 -17.73 11.22 -31.59
N ASN A 394 -16.69 11.18 -30.76
CA ASN A 394 -15.78 12.31 -30.63
C ASN A 394 -14.93 12.46 -31.89
N LYS A 395 -14.52 13.68 -32.21
CA LYS A 395 -13.57 13.96 -33.29
C LYS A 395 -12.22 13.28 -33.05
N PHE A 396 -11.82 13.13 -31.78
CA PHE A 396 -10.60 12.47 -31.37
C PHE A 396 -10.91 11.04 -30.89
N HIS A 397 -10.42 10.02 -31.61
CA HIS A 397 -10.72 8.59 -31.38
C HIS A 397 -12.21 8.32 -31.11
N GLY A 398 -13.07 8.57 -32.10
CA GLY A 398 -14.52 8.39 -31.97
C GLY A 398 -14.96 6.95 -31.66
N ASP A 399 -14.07 5.97 -31.86
CA ASP A 399 -14.22 4.59 -31.46
C ASP A 399 -14.04 4.39 -29.94
N TRP A 400 -13.20 5.19 -29.29
CA TRP A 400 -12.94 5.15 -27.83
C TRP A 400 -13.65 6.24 -27.04
N ASN A 401 -14.00 7.34 -27.69
CA ASN A 401 -14.58 8.51 -27.07
C ASN A 401 -15.90 8.83 -27.77
N TYR A 402 -17.01 8.83 -27.04
CA TYR A 402 -18.32 9.11 -27.62
C TYR A 402 -19.27 9.69 -26.57
N CYS A 403 -20.32 10.36 -27.05
CA CYS A 403 -21.41 10.86 -26.22
C CYS A 403 -22.71 10.16 -26.63
N ILE A 404 -23.47 9.67 -25.66
CA ILE A 404 -24.81 9.16 -25.85
C ILE A 404 -25.78 10.20 -25.31
N ARG A 405 -26.66 10.70 -26.18
CA ARG A 405 -27.65 11.71 -25.80
C ARG A 405 -28.86 11.05 -25.13
N SER A 406 -29.41 11.75 -24.15
CA SER A 406 -30.64 11.33 -23.46
C SER A 406 -31.92 11.58 -24.28
N GLY A 407 -31.83 12.29 -25.42
CA GLY A 407 -32.97 12.72 -26.23
C GLY A 407 -32.66 12.92 -27.71
#